data_AF-A0A6M0QZN7-F1
#
_entry.id   AF-A0A6M0QZN7-F1
#
_cell.length_a   1.000
_cell.length_b   1.000
_cell.length_c   1.000
_cell.angle_alpha   90.00
_cell.angle_beta   90.00
_cell.angle_gamma   90.00
#
_symmetry.space_group_name_H-M   'P 1'
#
loop_
_entity.id
_entity.type
_entity.pdbx_description
1 polymer ?
#
loop_
_entity_poly.entity_id
_entity_poly.type
_entity_poly.pdbx_seq_one_letter_code
_entity_poly.pdbx_strand_id
1 'polypeptide(L)'
;MIPHLMVMADGNYLRDERLRTYLSAHSQHWLVLSDLTLVEMFKKNALGTARASLKILADFPDQIFALKPAYLWLDAKVRSEADLQQLVDLNRSADLRQLSRAYKSDEAIHGFADRMKARETEASEYIRQLRGHAETLEGSLQNLLKEFRAEELKQIRTAQGVTGALQEKIFNLVDEVTVEFVRANHEPGRTAPLKRSEAHGMFAYRYALCVVIAFTRWVALGRQAKSLDLWVNDVVDNQIAATSTFFNEILTKDRELQIVASNARDVLKHLRAFVRPFPGEALASGNG
;
A
#
# COMPACT_ATOMS: atom_id res chain seq x y z
N MET A 1 21.02 -8.47 4.77
CA MET A 1 20.86 -8.80 3.34
C MET A 1 19.36 -8.78 3.03
N ILE A 2 18.93 -8.04 2.01
CA ILE A 2 17.51 -8.01 1.60
C ILE A 2 17.27 -9.25 0.72
N PRO A 3 16.23 -10.06 1.00
CA PRO A 3 15.92 -11.25 0.21
C PRO A 3 15.59 -10.96 -1.25
N HIS A 4 15.76 -11.94 -2.13
CA HIS A 4 15.54 -11.79 -3.57
C HIS A 4 14.07 -11.55 -3.97
N LEU A 5 13.10 -12.17 -3.28
CA LEU A 5 11.68 -12.01 -3.57
C LEU A 5 10.93 -11.58 -2.30
N MET A 6 10.38 -10.37 -2.33
CA MET A 6 9.59 -9.78 -1.25
C MET A 6 8.26 -9.35 -1.80
N VAL A 7 7.19 -10.02 -1.38
CA VAL A 7 5.82 -9.68 -1.76
C VAL A 7 5.08 -9.13 -0.55
N MET A 8 4.16 -8.21 -0.79
CA MET A 8 3.23 -7.77 0.23
C MET A 8 1.97 -8.63 0.23
N ALA A 9 1.25 -8.66 1.34
CA ALA A 9 -0.11 -9.17 1.38
C ALA A 9 -1.02 -8.19 2.12
N ASP A 10 -2.28 -8.12 1.69
CA ASP A 10 -3.33 -7.47 2.46
C ASP A 10 -3.84 -8.39 3.59
N GLY A 11 -4.73 -7.88 4.44
CA GLY A 11 -5.26 -8.66 5.57
C GLY A 11 -6.08 -9.88 5.15
N ASN A 12 -6.71 -9.87 3.97
CA ASN A 12 -7.54 -10.98 3.52
C ASN A 12 -6.69 -12.18 3.03
N TYR A 13 -5.54 -11.91 2.42
CA TYR A 13 -4.68 -12.93 1.83
C TYR A 13 -3.85 -13.69 2.87
N LEU A 14 -3.67 -13.13 4.09
CA LEU A 14 -2.98 -13.82 5.21
C LEU A 14 -3.63 -15.14 5.62
N ARG A 15 -4.87 -15.39 5.19
CA ARG A 15 -5.64 -16.61 5.49
C ARG A 15 -5.84 -17.50 4.27
N ASP A 16 -5.22 -17.17 3.14
CA ASP A 16 -5.32 -17.94 1.90
C ASP A 16 -4.17 -18.97 1.81
N GLU A 17 -4.50 -20.22 1.52
CA GLU A 17 -3.49 -21.30 1.38
C GLU A 17 -2.48 -21.06 0.24
N ARG A 18 -2.78 -20.21 -0.75
CA ARG A 18 -1.79 -19.78 -1.75
C ARG A 18 -0.62 -19.03 -1.13
N LEU A 19 -0.81 -18.36 0.02
CA LEU A 19 0.30 -17.77 0.77
C LEU A 19 1.24 -18.85 1.32
N ARG A 20 0.68 -19.95 1.83
CA ARG A 20 1.47 -21.11 2.29
C ARG A 20 2.27 -21.69 1.13
N THR A 21 1.63 -21.88 -0.04
CA THR A 21 2.30 -22.36 -1.26
C THR A 21 3.44 -21.42 -1.69
N TYR A 22 3.24 -20.11 -1.64
CA TYR A 22 4.28 -19.13 -1.96
C TYR A 22 5.47 -19.23 -1.01
N LEU A 23 5.23 -19.25 0.31
CA LEU A 23 6.29 -19.28 1.33
C LEU A 23 7.04 -20.61 1.36
N SER A 24 6.36 -21.74 1.12
CA SER A 24 6.99 -23.06 1.09
C SER A 24 7.81 -23.33 -0.18
N ALA A 25 7.55 -22.60 -1.27
CA ALA A 25 8.25 -22.79 -2.54
C ALA A 25 9.75 -22.49 -2.44
N HIS A 26 10.16 -21.52 -1.60
CA HIS A 26 11.57 -21.24 -1.35
C HIS A 26 11.78 -20.46 -0.05
N SER A 27 12.86 -20.76 0.69
CA SER A 27 13.29 -20.00 1.88
C SER A 27 13.66 -18.52 1.63
N GLN A 28 13.74 -18.11 0.36
CA GLN A 28 14.05 -16.74 -0.07
C GLN A 28 12.80 -16.00 -0.58
N HIS A 29 11.62 -16.61 -0.45
CA HIS A 29 10.33 -15.97 -0.65
C HIS A 29 9.88 -15.35 0.65
N TRP A 30 9.88 -14.02 0.71
CA TRP A 30 9.54 -13.29 1.91
C TRP A 30 8.21 -12.59 1.78
N LEU A 31 7.51 -12.53 2.90
CA LEU A 31 6.29 -11.77 3.08
C LEU A 31 6.59 -10.46 3.81
N VAL A 32 6.05 -9.38 3.29
CA VAL A 32 6.13 -8.04 3.85
C VAL A 32 4.74 -7.61 4.29
N LEU A 33 4.58 -7.26 5.56
CA LEU A 33 3.33 -6.70 6.09
C LEU A 33 3.48 -5.19 6.29
N SER A 34 2.59 -4.41 5.68
CA SER A 34 2.48 -2.99 6.01
C SER A 34 1.95 -2.83 7.44
N ASP A 35 2.16 -1.63 7.99
CA ASP A 35 1.48 -1.21 9.21
C ASP A 35 -0.04 -1.29 9.06
N LEU A 36 -0.59 -0.94 7.90
CA LEU A 36 -2.02 -1.06 7.62
C LEU A 36 -2.50 -2.51 7.61
N THR A 37 -1.78 -3.45 7.00
CA THR A 37 -2.14 -4.87 7.06
C THR A 37 -2.18 -5.36 8.51
N LEU A 38 -1.26 -4.88 9.36
CA LEU A 38 -1.26 -5.18 10.78
C LEU A 38 -2.44 -4.53 11.51
N VAL A 39 -2.75 -3.26 11.22
CA VAL A 39 -3.95 -2.58 11.75
C VAL A 39 -5.21 -3.34 11.39
N GLU A 40 -5.35 -3.79 10.15
CA GLU A 40 -6.50 -4.58 9.70
C GLU A 40 -6.62 -5.92 10.43
N MET A 41 -5.50 -6.58 10.72
CA MET A 41 -5.48 -7.82 11.48
C MET A 41 -5.99 -7.62 12.92
N PHE A 42 -5.83 -6.42 13.48
CA PHE A 42 -6.19 -6.11 14.86
C PHE A 42 -7.47 -5.27 15.02
N LYS A 43 -8.02 -4.65 13.97
CA LYS A 43 -9.12 -3.67 14.09
C LYS A 43 -10.46 -4.20 14.66
N LYS A 44 -10.73 -5.50 14.54
CA LYS A 44 -11.97 -6.12 15.04
C LYS A 44 -11.75 -7.59 15.35
N ASN A 45 -12.13 -8.02 16.56
CA ASN A 45 -11.92 -9.39 17.03
C ASN A 45 -10.45 -9.79 16.85
N ALA A 46 -9.52 -8.96 17.37
CA ALA A 46 -8.09 -9.13 17.17
C ALA A 46 -7.63 -10.54 17.53
N LEU A 47 -8.18 -11.11 18.60
CA LEU A 47 -7.85 -12.47 19.02
C LEU A 47 -8.16 -13.51 17.93
N GLY A 48 -9.38 -13.51 17.38
CA GLY A 48 -9.79 -14.45 16.34
C GLY A 48 -9.09 -14.18 15.00
N THR A 49 -9.06 -12.92 14.58
CA THR A 49 -8.49 -12.48 13.30
C THR A 49 -6.98 -12.66 13.27
N ALA A 50 -6.26 -12.32 14.34
CA ALA A 50 -4.82 -12.55 14.44
C ALA A 50 -4.51 -14.04 14.49
N ARG A 51 -5.26 -14.87 15.25
CA ARG A 51 -5.06 -16.33 15.23
C ARG A 51 -5.21 -16.91 13.82
N ALA A 52 -6.24 -16.51 13.08
CA ALA A 52 -6.45 -17.00 11.72
C ALA A 52 -5.32 -16.55 10.78
N SER A 53 -4.89 -15.29 10.89
CA SER A 53 -3.85 -14.70 10.03
C SER A 53 -2.44 -15.22 10.36
N LEU A 54 -2.16 -15.45 11.65
CA LEU A 54 -0.88 -15.98 12.12
C LEU A 54 -0.72 -17.48 11.83
N LYS A 55 -1.81 -18.21 11.57
CA LYS A 55 -1.77 -19.67 11.35
C LYS A 55 -0.77 -20.09 10.27
N ILE A 56 -0.82 -19.43 9.11
CA ILE A 56 0.12 -19.71 8.00
C ILE A 56 1.50 -19.15 8.34
N LEU A 57 1.56 -17.96 8.92
CA LEU A 57 2.82 -17.30 9.30
C LEU A 57 3.64 -18.10 10.32
N ALA A 58 2.97 -18.85 11.19
CA ALA A 58 3.59 -19.75 12.16
C ALA A 58 4.38 -20.90 11.53
N ASP A 59 4.10 -21.23 10.27
CA ASP A 59 4.87 -22.21 9.50
C ASP A 59 6.15 -21.62 8.90
N PHE A 60 6.23 -20.30 8.76
CA PHE A 60 7.35 -19.60 8.11
C PHE A 60 7.78 -18.34 8.88
N PRO A 61 8.02 -18.41 10.21
CA PRO A 61 8.26 -17.22 11.02
C PRO A 61 9.49 -16.43 10.57
N ASP A 62 10.49 -17.10 10.00
CA ASP A 62 11.74 -16.47 9.54
C ASP A 62 11.67 -15.87 8.13
N GLN A 63 10.52 -15.93 7.45
CA GLN A 63 10.30 -15.37 6.11
C GLN A 63 9.40 -14.11 6.14
N ILE A 64 9.31 -13.43 7.28
CA ILE A 64 8.37 -12.31 7.49
C ILE A 64 9.10 -11.03 7.91
N PHE A 65 8.69 -9.92 7.31
CA PHE A 65 9.02 -8.56 7.72
C PHE A 65 7.78 -7.72 7.97
N ALA A 66 7.87 -6.81 8.94
CA ALA A 66 6.93 -5.74 9.15
C ALA A 66 7.56 -4.40 8.75
N LEU A 67 6.76 -3.54 8.13
CA LEU A 67 7.17 -2.18 7.81
C LEU A 67 6.91 -1.23 8.98
N LYS A 68 7.70 -0.17 9.02
CA LYS A 68 7.42 1.02 9.84
C LYS A 68 6.10 1.63 9.37
N PRO A 69 5.32 2.24 10.29
CA PRO A 69 4.19 3.06 9.90
C PRO A 69 4.54 4.09 8.82
N ALA A 70 3.66 4.26 7.82
CA ALA A 70 3.91 5.14 6.66
C ALA A 70 4.35 6.56 7.10
N TYR A 71 3.73 7.10 8.15
CA TYR A 71 4.03 8.43 8.68
C TYR A 71 5.49 8.60 9.15
N LEU A 72 6.21 7.51 9.48
CA LEU A 72 7.62 7.56 9.90
C LEU A 72 8.62 7.63 8.74
N TRP A 73 8.17 7.46 7.51
CA TRP A 73 9.03 7.43 6.34
C TRP A 73 8.44 8.20 5.15
N LEU A 74 7.60 9.20 5.40
CA LEU A 74 7.03 10.02 4.33
C LEU A 74 8.11 10.78 3.54
N ASP A 75 9.26 11.07 4.14
CA ASP A 75 10.40 11.75 3.51
C ASP A 75 11.40 10.81 2.83
N ALA A 76 11.24 9.49 3.01
CA ALA A 76 12.12 8.52 2.38
C ALA A 76 12.00 8.60 0.86
N LYS A 77 13.16 8.65 0.19
CA LYS A 77 13.28 8.63 -1.28
C LYS A 77 13.83 7.27 -1.69
N VAL A 78 12.97 6.28 -1.89
CA VAL A 78 13.38 4.92 -2.29
C VAL A 78 13.73 4.92 -3.78
N ARG A 79 15.00 4.69 -4.10
CA ARG A 79 15.53 4.69 -5.47
C ARG A 79 16.26 3.40 -5.84
N SER A 80 16.46 2.52 -4.87
CA SER A 80 17.19 1.28 -5.01
C SER A 80 16.71 0.23 -4.01
N GLU A 81 17.14 -1.02 -4.17
CA GLU A 81 16.87 -2.06 -3.18
C GLU A 81 17.49 -1.73 -1.82
N ALA A 82 18.66 -1.08 -1.78
CA ALA A 82 19.31 -0.71 -0.52
C ALA A 82 18.45 0.22 0.33
N ASP A 83 17.71 1.13 -0.31
CA ASP A 83 16.83 2.07 0.37
C ASP A 83 15.65 1.39 1.07
N LEU A 84 15.25 0.18 0.65
CA LEU A 84 14.13 -0.55 1.28
C LEU A 84 14.38 -0.84 2.77
N GLN A 85 15.64 -0.91 3.20
CA GLN A 85 15.98 -1.11 4.61
C GLN A 85 15.40 -0.01 5.51
N GLN A 86 15.25 1.21 4.99
CA GLN A 86 14.72 2.33 5.77
C GLN A 86 13.23 2.16 6.09
N LEU A 87 12.50 1.34 5.32
CA LEU A 87 11.07 1.07 5.49
C LEU A 87 10.81 -0.03 6.52
N VAL A 88 11.79 -0.89 6.80
CA VAL A 88 11.62 -2.07 7.66
C VAL A 88 11.66 -1.68 9.13
N ASP A 89 10.71 -2.19 9.91
CA ASP A 89 10.73 -2.12 11.37
C ASP A 89 11.27 -3.44 11.93
N LEU A 90 12.53 -3.44 12.36
CA LEU A 90 13.18 -4.64 12.86
C LEU A 90 12.58 -5.14 14.19
N ASN A 91 12.14 -4.22 15.06
CA ASN A 91 11.56 -4.56 16.35
C ASN A 91 10.18 -5.19 16.16
N ARG A 92 9.34 -4.55 15.32
CA ARG A 92 8.01 -5.09 14.97
C ARG A 92 8.11 -6.38 14.17
N SER A 93 9.12 -6.52 13.31
CA SER A 93 9.41 -7.78 12.63
C SER A 93 9.73 -8.88 13.64
N ALA A 94 10.65 -8.64 14.58
CA ALA A 94 11.02 -9.62 15.60
C ALA A 94 9.83 -10.03 16.48
N ASP A 95 9.02 -9.07 16.93
CA ASP A 95 7.78 -9.31 17.67
C ASP A 95 6.78 -10.17 16.88
N LEU A 96 6.59 -9.88 15.59
CA LEU A 96 5.71 -10.69 14.74
C LEU A 96 6.20 -12.13 14.56
N ARG A 97 7.52 -12.35 14.47
CA ARG A 97 8.09 -13.71 14.43
C ARG A 97 7.85 -14.44 15.74
N GLN A 98 8.02 -13.76 16.86
CA GLN A 98 7.75 -14.32 18.18
C GLN A 98 6.27 -14.71 18.32
N LEU A 99 5.35 -13.81 17.93
CA LEU A 99 3.91 -14.08 17.92
C LEU A 99 3.56 -15.26 17.02
N SER A 100 4.18 -15.35 15.84
CA SER A 100 3.96 -16.45 14.90
C SER A 100 4.45 -17.79 15.44
N ARG A 101 5.63 -17.83 16.07
CA ARG A 101 6.15 -19.07 16.70
C ARG A 101 5.27 -19.53 17.85
N ALA A 102 4.86 -18.60 18.70
CA ALA A 102 4.08 -18.92 19.87
C ALA A 102 2.59 -19.23 19.56
N TYR A 103 2.14 -19.02 18.31
CA TYR A 103 0.86 -19.55 17.84
C TYR A 103 0.81 -21.09 17.88
N LYS A 104 1.94 -21.77 17.67
CA LYS A 104 2.04 -23.24 17.64
C LYS A 104 2.23 -23.89 19.02
N SER A 105 2.55 -23.12 20.05
CA SER A 105 2.67 -23.66 21.40
C SER A 105 1.30 -23.70 22.06
N ASP A 106 0.91 -24.86 22.59
CA ASP A 106 -0.30 -25.01 23.43
C ASP A 106 -0.25 -24.19 24.73
N GLU A 107 0.92 -23.65 25.08
CA GLU A 107 1.03 -22.56 26.03
C GLU A 107 0.34 -21.33 25.44
N ALA A 108 -0.88 -21.08 25.92
CA ALA A 108 -1.53 -19.79 25.76
C ALA A 108 -0.51 -18.73 26.20
N ILE A 109 0.06 -18.00 25.23
CA ILE A 109 1.01 -16.91 25.48
C ILE A 109 0.44 -16.08 26.63
N HIS A 110 1.13 -16.06 27.76
CA HIS A 110 0.65 -15.34 28.93
C HIS A 110 0.41 -13.87 28.53
N GLY A 111 -0.79 -13.36 28.77
CA GLY A 111 -1.19 -12.03 28.34
C GLY A 111 -1.44 -11.86 26.83
N PHE A 112 -1.58 -12.94 26.03
CA PHE A 112 -1.91 -12.82 24.59
C PHE A 112 -3.21 -12.06 24.36
N ALA A 113 -4.24 -12.41 25.13
CA ALA A 113 -5.53 -11.76 25.05
C ALA A 113 -5.40 -10.26 25.36
N ASP A 114 -4.63 -9.91 26.39
CA ASP A 114 -4.37 -8.52 26.77
C ASP A 114 -3.56 -7.78 25.70
N ARG A 115 -2.53 -8.42 25.12
CA ARG A 115 -1.75 -7.88 23.99
C ARG A 115 -2.61 -7.66 22.75
N MET A 116 -3.52 -8.59 22.42
CA MET A 116 -4.44 -8.43 21.30
C MET A 116 -5.46 -7.33 21.57
N LYS A 117 -5.95 -7.21 22.80
CA LYS A 117 -6.87 -6.14 23.21
C LYS A 117 -6.22 -4.76 23.11
N ALA A 118 -4.98 -4.61 23.57
CA ALA A 118 -4.23 -3.36 23.43
C ALA A 118 -4.08 -2.96 21.96
N ARG A 119 -3.72 -3.91 21.09
CA ARG A 119 -3.61 -3.67 19.64
C ARG A 119 -4.94 -3.37 18.97
N GLU A 120 -6.04 -3.98 19.42
CA GLU A 120 -7.38 -3.66 18.94
C GLU A 120 -7.76 -2.22 19.26
N THR A 121 -7.42 -1.74 20.46
CA THR A 121 -7.60 -0.33 20.84
C THR A 121 -6.79 0.59 19.93
N GLU A 122 -5.49 0.36 19.78
CA GLU A 122 -4.62 1.17 18.90
C GLU A 122 -5.12 1.19 17.44
N ALA A 123 -5.48 0.02 16.89
CA ALA A 123 -5.98 -0.10 15.53
C ALA A 123 -7.32 0.64 15.35
N SER A 124 -8.22 0.56 16.34
CA SER A 124 -9.51 1.26 16.30
C SER A 124 -9.33 2.77 16.34
N GLU A 125 -8.39 3.28 17.13
CA GLU A 125 -8.08 4.70 17.20
C GLU A 125 -7.48 5.22 15.90
N TYR A 126 -6.58 4.46 15.28
CA TYR A 126 -6.01 4.79 13.97
C TYR A 126 -7.09 4.87 12.89
N ILE A 127 -7.98 3.88 12.79
CA ILE A 127 -9.08 3.89 11.81
C ILE A 127 -10.03 5.07 12.03
N ARG A 128 -10.28 5.44 13.30
CA ARG A 128 -11.08 6.63 13.63
C ARG A 128 -10.41 7.91 13.12
N GLN A 129 -9.10 8.07 13.27
CA GLN A 129 -8.37 9.23 12.73
C GLN A 129 -8.41 9.23 11.19
N LEU A 130 -8.22 8.07 10.57
CA LEU A 130 -8.25 7.92 9.12
C LEU A 130 -9.59 8.32 8.49
N ARG A 131 -10.70 8.14 9.23
CA ARG A 131 -12.03 8.56 8.80
C ARG A 131 -12.11 10.07 8.50
N GLY A 132 -11.51 10.91 9.34
CA GLY A 132 -11.49 12.37 9.10
C GLY A 132 -10.70 12.74 7.83
N HIS A 133 -9.63 12.02 7.52
CA HIS A 133 -8.88 12.21 6.29
C HIS A 133 -9.66 11.76 5.05
N ALA A 134 -10.43 10.67 5.16
CA ALA A 134 -11.25 10.16 4.06
C ALA A 134 -12.35 11.15 3.64
N GLU A 135 -13.02 11.81 4.59
CA GLU A 135 -14.03 12.84 4.31
C GLU A 135 -13.46 14.02 3.50
N THR A 136 -12.27 14.46 3.88
CA THR A 136 -11.57 15.56 3.19
C THR A 136 -11.20 15.17 1.76
N LEU A 137 -10.70 13.94 1.57
CA LEU A 137 -10.32 13.44 0.25
C LEU A 137 -11.51 13.30 -0.69
N GLU A 138 -12.65 12.80 -0.20
CA GLU A 138 -13.88 12.70 -1.01
C GLU A 138 -14.30 14.07 -1.55
N GLY A 139 -14.36 15.08 -0.68
CA GLY A 139 -14.73 16.45 -1.08
C GLY A 139 -13.81 16.99 -2.17
N SER A 140 -12.49 16.77 -2.03
CA SER A 140 -11.50 17.17 -3.02
C SER A 140 -11.69 16.46 -4.36
N LEU A 141 -11.86 15.13 -4.35
CA LEU A 141 -12.08 14.35 -5.58
C LEU A 141 -13.38 14.74 -6.31
N GLN A 142 -14.46 15.00 -5.57
CA GLN A 142 -15.73 15.46 -6.15
C GLN A 142 -15.60 16.85 -6.80
N ASN A 143 -14.80 17.74 -6.23
CA ASN A 143 -14.53 19.04 -6.84
C ASN A 143 -13.69 18.88 -8.11
N LEU A 144 -12.68 18.02 -8.08
CA LEU A 144 -11.84 17.71 -9.24
C LEU A 144 -12.63 17.14 -10.42
N LEU A 145 -13.67 16.31 -10.19
CA LEU A 145 -14.55 15.83 -11.27
C LEU A 145 -15.17 16.95 -12.09
N LYS A 146 -15.49 18.09 -11.46
CA LYS A 146 -16.12 19.23 -12.11
C LYS A 146 -15.18 19.92 -13.10
N GLU A 147 -13.87 19.71 -12.94
CA GLU A 147 -12.86 20.27 -13.84
C GLU A 147 -12.71 19.45 -15.13
N PHE A 148 -13.15 18.18 -15.14
CA PHE A 148 -13.11 17.34 -16.34
C PHE A 148 -14.29 17.64 -17.26
N ARG A 149 -13.98 17.86 -18.55
CA ARG A 149 -15.00 18.05 -19.58
C ARG A 149 -15.72 16.74 -19.87
N ALA A 150 -16.96 16.81 -20.35
CA ALA A 150 -17.73 15.61 -20.71
C ALA A 150 -17.00 14.70 -21.71
N GLU A 151 -16.27 15.28 -22.67
CA GLU A 151 -15.47 14.53 -23.65
C GLU A 151 -14.25 13.84 -23.00
N GLU A 152 -13.60 14.49 -22.03
CA GLU A 152 -12.49 13.89 -21.26
C GLU A 152 -13.00 12.72 -20.40
N LEU A 153 -14.14 12.89 -19.74
CA LEU A 153 -14.80 11.82 -18.99
C LEU A 153 -15.18 10.65 -19.89
N LYS A 154 -15.62 10.92 -21.12
CA LYS A 154 -15.91 9.89 -22.13
C LYS A 154 -14.64 9.14 -22.53
N GLN A 155 -13.54 9.85 -22.80
CA GLN A 155 -12.24 9.23 -23.10
C GLN A 155 -11.75 8.34 -21.96
N ILE A 156 -11.91 8.78 -20.70
CA ILE A 156 -11.59 7.97 -19.50
C ILE A 156 -12.45 6.70 -19.45
N ARG A 157 -13.77 6.82 -19.69
CA ARG A 157 -14.72 5.69 -19.64
C ARG A 157 -14.48 4.64 -20.71
N THR A 158 -14.18 5.06 -21.93
CA THR A 158 -14.00 4.14 -23.06
C THR A 158 -12.55 3.66 -23.21
N ALA A 159 -11.60 4.35 -22.57
CA ALA A 159 -10.16 4.21 -22.82
C ALA A 159 -9.79 4.38 -24.31
N GLN A 160 -10.63 5.06 -25.10
CA GLN A 160 -10.43 5.29 -26.53
C GLN A 160 -10.22 6.77 -26.80
N GLY A 161 -9.32 7.08 -27.73
CA GLY A 161 -9.05 8.45 -28.15
C GLY A 161 -8.46 9.33 -27.03
N VAL A 162 -7.76 8.73 -26.07
CA VAL A 162 -7.09 9.47 -24.98
C VAL A 162 -6.05 10.41 -25.58
N THR A 163 -6.31 11.71 -25.45
CA THR A 163 -5.43 12.75 -25.98
C THR A 163 -4.23 13.01 -25.07
N GLY A 164 -3.14 13.55 -25.63
CA GLY A 164 -1.97 13.99 -24.84
C GLY A 164 -2.34 15.04 -23.79
N ALA A 165 -3.30 15.94 -24.10
CA ALA A 165 -3.79 16.94 -23.15
C ALA A 165 -4.50 16.29 -21.94
N LEU A 166 -5.28 15.23 -22.16
CA LEU A 166 -5.91 14.50 -21.07
C LEU A 166 -4.87 13.76 -20.21
N GLN A 167 -3.84 13.17 -20.84
CA GLN A 167 -2.74 12.52 -20.12
C GLN A 167 -2.00 13.53 -19.25
N GLU A 168 -1.64 14.69 -19.81
CA GLU A 168 -0.98 15.78 -19.08
C GLU A 168 -1.84 16.25 -17.89
N LYS A 169 -3.14 16.42 -18.10
CA LYS A 169 -4.08 16.78 -17.03
C LYS A 169 -4.12 15.76 -15.90
N ILE A 170 -4.14 14.45 -16.22
CA ILE A 170 -4.09 13.38 -15.21
C ILE A 170 -2.76 13.42 -14.45
N PHE A 171 -1.64 13.66 -15.13
CA PHE A 171 -0.34 13.76 -14.48
C PHE A 171 -0.20 15.01 -13.60
N ASN A 172 -0.77 16.15 -14.00
CA ASN A 172 -0.83 17.35 -13.19
C ASN A 172 -1.67 17.10 -11.93
N LEU A 173 -2.76 16.34 -12.06
CA LEU A 173 -3.57 15.94 -10.91
C LEU A 173 -2.78 15.08 -9.90
N VAL A 174 -1.94 14.15 -10.38
CA VAL A 174 -1.04 13.38 -9.49
C VAL A 174 -0.09 14.32 -8.73
N ASP A 175 0.47 15.31 -9.40
CA ASP A 175 1.38 16.28 -8.77
C ASP A 175 0.66 17.13 -7.72
N GLU A 176 -0.56 17.61 -8.01
CA GLU A 176 -1.39 18.38 -7.08
C GLU A 176 -1.74 17.57 -5.83
N VAL A 177 -2.24 16.34 -6.00
CA VAL A 177 -2.56 15.44 -4.88
C VAL A 177 -1.30 15.12 -4.07
N THR A 178 -0.14 14.99 -4.72
CA THR A 178 1.15 14.80 -4.04
C THR A 178 1.50 15.99 -3.16
N VAL A 179 1.37 17.21 -3.69
CA VAL A 179 1.68 18.45 -2.97
C VAL A 179 0.76 18.62 -1.77
N GLU A 180 -0.54 18.39 -1.94
CA GLU A 180 -1.51 18.47 -0.84
C GLU A 180 -1.24 17.40 0.22
N PHE A 181 -0.92 16.17 -0.18
CA PHE A 181 -0.54 15.13 0.76
C PHE A 181 0.71 15.51 1.57
N VAL A 182 1.75 16.03 0.90
CA VAL A 182 2.98 16.50 1.54
C VAL A 182 2.69 17.63 2.53
N ARG A 183 1.89 18.63 2.14
CA ARG A 183 1.51 19.76 3.01
C ARG A 183 0.76 19.31 4.25
N ALA A 184 -0.13 18.32 4.11
CA ALA A 184 -0.95 17.84 5.20
C ALA A 184 -0.20 16.92 6.18
N ASN A 185 0.89 16.26 5.76
CA ASN A 185 1.51 15.17 6.54
C ASN A 185 3.01 15.34 6.84
N HIS A 186 3.72 16.30 6.25
CA HIS A 186 5.13 16.59 6.56
C HIS A 186 5.28 17.72 7.59
N GLU A 187 6.48 17.82 8.18
CA GLU A 187 6.79 18.86 9.18
C GLU A 187 6.42 20.28 8.67
N PRO A 188 5.80 21.10 9.53
CA PRO A 188 5.51 22.50 9.20
C PRO A 188 6.79 23.22 8.78
N GLY A 189 6.80 23.81 7.58
CA GLY A 189 7.90 24.66 7.11
C GLY A 189 8.81 24.08 6.03
N ARG A 190 8.47 22.94 5.42
CA ARG A 190 9.15 22.48 4.20
C ARG A 190 8.93 23.47 3.05
N THR A 191 9.96 24.26 2.73
CA THR A 191 9.93 25.28 1.66
C THR A 191 10.77 24.90 0.43
N ALA A 192 11.62 23.88 0.56
CA ALA A 192 12.51 23.47 -0.52
C ALA A 192 11.72 22.83 -1.68
N PRO A 193 11.97 23.23 -2.94
CA PRO A 193 11.29 22.66 -4.09
C PRO A 193 11.63 21.17 -4.23
N LEU A 194 10.59 20.35 -4.39
CA LEU A 194 10.74 18.91 -4.64
C LEU A 194 10.79 18.67 -6.15
N LYS A 195 11.91 18.15 -6.64
CA LYS A 195 12.02 17.72 -8.03
C LYS A 195 11.10 16.53 -8.27
N ARG A 196 10.34 16.55 -9.37
CA ARG A 196 9.38 15.50 -9.73
C ARG A 196 10.01 14.09 -9.77
N SER A 197 11.19 13.97 -10.37
CA SER A 197 11.94 12.70 -10.41
C SER A 197 12.31 12.15 -9.03
N GLU A 198 12.48 13.02 -8.03
CA GLU A 198 12.72 12.60 -6.66
C GLU A 198 11.43 12.18 -5.96
N ALA A 199 10.32 12.86 -6.27
CA ALA A 199 9.00 12.55 -5.72
C ALA A 199 8.56 11.13 -6.08
N HIS A 200 8.93 10.61 -7.26
CA HIS A 200 8.58 9.24 -7.66
C HIS A 200 9.06 8.15 -6.68
N GLY A 201 10.13 8.42 -5.93
CA GLY A 201 10.64 7.52 -4.88
C GLY A 201 9.96 7.67 -3.52
N MET A 202 9.08 8.66 -3.36
CA MET A 202 8.40 8.96 -2.10
C MET A 202 7.04 8.29 -2.01
N PHE A 203 6.61 8.00 -0.78
CA PHE A 203 5.28 7.46 -0.51
C PHE A 203 4.17 8.38 -1.05
N ALA A 204 4.28 9.68 -0.80
CA ALA A 204 3.28 10.68 -1.17
C ALA A 204 2.91 10.62 -2.66
N TYR A 205 3.91 10.54 -3.54
CA TYR A 205 3.68 10.48 -4.99
C TYR A 205 3.01 9.17 -5.40
N ARG A 206 3.46 8.04 -4.83
CA ARG A 206 2.88 6.72 -5.13
C ARG A 206 1.46 6.61 -4.64
N TYR A 207 1.16 7.17 -3.46
CA TYR A 207 -0.17 7.27 -2.92
C TYR A 207 -1.07 8.14 -3.81
N ALA A 208 -0.63 9.34 -4.18
CA ALA A 208 -1.35 10.21 -5.10
C ALA A 208 -1.65 9.51 -6.45
N LEU A 209 -0.66 8.81 -7.00
CA LEU A 209 -0.83 8.02 -8.22
C LEU A 209 -1.90 6.93 -8.04
N CYS A 210 -1.87 6.16 -6.94
CA CYS A 210 -2.89 5.15 -6.65
C CYS A 210 -4.29 5.77 -6.50
N VAL A 211 -4.42 6.90 -5.79
CA VAL A 211 -5.68 7.64 -5.65
C VAL A 211 -6.22 8.08 -7.02
N VAL A 212 -5.37 8.66 -7.88
CA VAL A 212 -5.79 9.12 -9.22
C VAL A 212 -6.15 7.94 -10.13
N ILE A 213 -5.44 6.82 -10.05
CA ILE A 213 -5.80 5.60 -10.78
C ILE A 213 -7.15 5.06 -10.28
N ALA A 214 -7.36 4.95 -8.97
CA ALA A 214 -8.61 4.49 -8.40
C ALA A 214 -9.78 5.42 -8.78
N PHE A 215 -9.55 6.73 -8.75
CA PHE A 215 -10.51 7.75 -9.13
C PHE A 215 -10.89 7.68 -10.62
N THR A 216 -9.91 7.64 -11.53
CA THR A 216 -10.18 7.54 -12.98
C THR A 216 -10.93 6.25 -13.32
N ARG A 217 -10.64 5.15 -12.62
CA ARG A 217 -11.41 3.90 -12.73
C ARG A 217 -12.84 4.04 -12.21
N TRP A 218 -13.05 4.69 -11.07
CA TRP A 218 -14.39 4.95 -10.52
C TRP A 218 -15.23 5.78 -11.50
N VAL A 219 -14.63 6.80 -12.14
CA VAL A 219 -15.23 7.58 -13.23
C VAL A 219 -15.53 6.72 -14.45
N ALA A 220 -14.59 5.86 -14.84
CA ALA A 220 -14.71 5.00 -16.01
C ALA A 220 -15.88 4.02 -15.89
N LEU A 221 -16.14 3.56 -14.67
CA LEU A 221 -17.24 2.64 -14.35
C LEU A 221 -18.57 3.36 -14.10
N GLY A 222 -18.60 4.70 -14.13
CA GLY A 222 -19.82 5.49 -13.89
C GLY A 222 -20.43 5.26 -12.51
N ARG A 223 -19.61 4.90 -11.51
CA ARG A 223 -20.07 4.60 -10.15
C ARG A 223 -20.61 5.86 -9.46
N GLN A 224 -21.63 5.72 -8.62
CA GLN A 224 -22.22 6.82 -7.84
C GLN A 224 -21.52 7.01 -6.49
N ALA A 225 -22.01 7.97 -5.69
CA ALA A 225 -21.53 8.30 -4.35
C ALA A 225 -21.35 7.03 -3.49
N LYS A 226 -20.21 6.94 -2.80
CA LYS A 226 -19.88 5.86 -1.88
C LYS A 226 -20.27 6.26 -0.46
N SER A 227 -20.51 5.28 0.40
CA SER A 227 -20.58 5.57 1.84
C SER A 227 -19.19 5.92 2.37
N LEU A 228 -19.14 6.67 3.48
CA LEU A 228 -17.89 7.02 4.13
C LEU A 228 -17.05 5.78 4.50
N ASP A 229 -17.68 4.68 4.91
CA ASP A 229 -16.96 3.44 5.22
C ASP A 229 -16.24 2.85 4.00
N LEU A 230 -16.86 2.94 2.81
CA LEU A 230 -16.21 2.51 1.57
C LEU A 230 -15.06 3.44 1.19
N TRP A 231 -15.17 4.75 1.47
CA TRP A 231 -14.07 5.69 1.27
C TRP A 231 -12.89 5.44 2.20
N VAL A 232 -13.16 5.13 3.48
CA VAL A 232 -12.10 4.74 4.42
C VAL A 232 -11.37 3.49 3.91
N ASN A 233 -12.11 2.51 3.40
CA ASN A 233 -11.50 1.33 2.77
C ASN A 233 -10.67 1.72 1.54
N ASP A 234 -11.18 2.56 0.64
CA ASP A 234 -10.41 3.02 -0.52
C ASP A 234 -9.11 3.73 -0.11
N VAL A 235 -9.12 4.53 0.97
CA VAL A 235 -7.91 5.18 1.50
C VAL A 235 -6.91 4.14 1.99
N VAL A 236 -7.35 3.14 2.76
CA VAL A 236 -6.50 2.03 3.22
C VAL A 236 -5.93 1.27 2.02
N ASP A 237 -6.77 0.88 1.07
CA ASP A 237 -6.39 0.11 -0.11
C ASP A 237 -5.39 0.89 -0.97
N ASN A 238 -5.59 2.19 -1.17
CA ASN A 238 -4.66 3.03 -1.92
C ASN A 238 -3.30 3.19 -1.22
N GLN A 239 -3.28 3.26 0.11
CA GLN A 239 -2.01 3.28 0.86
C GLN A 239 -1.29 1.92 0.79
N ILE A 240 -2.03 0.81 0.87
CA ILE A 240 -1.48 -0.53 0.69
C ILE A 240 -0.95 -0.70 -0.75
N ALA A 241 -1.71 -0.28 -1.76
CA ALA A 241 -1.31 -0.29 -3.16
C ALA A 241 -0.02 0.49 -3.36
N ALA A 242 0.04 1.72 -2.86
CA ALA A 242 1.21 2.59 -2.96
C ALA A 242 2.44 1.95 -2.30
N THR A 243 2.29 1.40 -1.10
CA THR A 243 3.38 0.70 -0.39
C THR A 243 3.86 -0.52 -1.18
N SER A 244 2.95 -1.28 -1.80
CA SER A 244 3.32 -2.47 -2.58
C SER A 244 4.17 -2.17 -3.81
N THR A 245 4.12 -0.94 -4.33
CA THR A 245 4.94 -0.55 -5.49
C THR A 245 6.46 -0.52 -5.19
N PHE A 246 6.86 -0.54 -3.92
CA PHE A 246 8.27 -0.66 -3.51
C PHE A 246 8.78 -2.11 -3.49
N PHE A 247 7.88 -3.09 -3.50
CA PHE A 247 8.19 -4.52 -3.40
C PHE A 247 7.91 -5.24 -4.73
N ASN A 248 7.98 -6.57 -4.79
CA ASN A 248 7.80 -7.29 -6.06
C ASN A 248 6.34 -7.26 -6.53
N GLU A 249 5.39 -7.42 -5.62
CA GLU A 249 3.95 -7.36 -5.88
C GLU A 249 3.16 -7.30 -4.58
N ILE A 250 1.84 -7.21 -4.72
CA ILE A 250 0.88 -7.48 -3.65
C ILE A 250 0.11 -8.77 -3.96
N LEU A 251 -0.01 -9.62 -2.94
CA LEU A 251 -0.91 -10.74 -2.92
C LEU A 251 -2.23 -10.31 -2.29
N THR A 252 -3.29 -10.26 -3.08
CA THR A 252 -4.63 -9.84 -2.66
C THR A 252 -5.71 -10.63 -3.39
N LYS A 253 -6.89 -10.76 -2.77
CA LYS A 253 -8.13 -11.21 -3.45
C LYS A 253 -8.95 -10.04 -3.98
N ASP A 254 -8.64 -8.82 -3.56
CA ASP A 254 -9.33 -7.63 -4.03
C ASP A 254 -8.82 -7.26 -5.43
N ARG A 255 -9.73 -7.37 -6.39
CA ARG A 255 -9.44 -7.10 -7.80
C ARG A 255 -9.12 -5.63 -8.04
N GLU A 256 -9.77 -4.70 -7.34
CA GLU A 256 -9.49 -3.28 -7.51
C GLU A 256 -8.12 -2.92 -6.94
N LEU A 257 -7.77 -3.43 -5.76
CA LEU A 257 -6.43 -3.27 -5.17
C LEU A 257 -5.34 -3.79 -6.11
N GLN A 258 -5.52 -5.00 -6.66
CA GLN A 258 -4.57 -5.59 -7.61
C GLN A 258 -4.37 -4.70 -8.85
N ILE A 259 -5.47 -4.20 -9.43
CA ILE A 259 -5.41 -3.38 -10.64
C ILE A 259 -4.74 -2.04 -10.35
N VAL A 260 -5.10 -1.37 -9.25
CA VAL A 260 -4.49 -0.09 -8.86
C VAL A 260 -2.99 -0.25 -8.62
N ALA A 261 -2.58 -1.29 -7.89
CA ALA A 261 -1.17 -1.58 -7.63
C ALA A 261 -0.40 -1.88 -8.93
N SER A 262 -0.96 -2.73 -9.81
CA SER A 262 -0.32 -3.07 -11.10
C SER A 262 -0.15 -1.83 -11.99
N ASN A 263 -1.22 -1.06 -12.19
CA ASN A 263 -1.18 0.14 -13.02
C ASN A 263 -0.20 1.19 -12.46
N ALA A 264 -0.16 1.36 -11.14
CA ALA A 264 0.79 2.26 -10.50
C ALA A 264 2.24 1.82 -10.76
N ARG A 265 2.53 0.52 -10.64
CA ARG A 265 3.85 -0.03 -10.96
C ARG A 265 4.24 0.22 -12.42
N ASP A 266 3.34 0.01 -13.36
CA ASP A 266 3.62 0.20 -14.78
C ASP A 266 3.90 1.67 -15.12
N VAL A 267 3.12 2.60 -14.56
CA VAL A 267 3.36 4.04 -14.69
C VAL A 267 4.71 4.43 -14.07
N LEU A 268 5.02 3.92 -12.87
CA LEU A 268 6.30 4.18 -12.19
C LEU A 268 7.49 3.64 -12.98
N LYS A 269 7.38 2.45 -13.59
CA LYS A 269 8.39 1.91 -14.50
C LYS A 269 8.62 2.84 -15.70
N HIS A 270 7.54 3.34 -16.32
CA HIS A 270 7.63 4.28 -17.44
C HIS A 270 8.31 5.60 -17.03
N LEU A 271 8.05 6.07 -15.80
CA LEU A 271 8.66 7.24 -15.20
C LEU A 271 10.10 7.01 -14.69
N ARG A 272 10.68 5.83 -14.95
CA ARG A 272 12.01 5.38 -14.48
C ARG A 272 12.17 5.47 -12.95
N ALA A 273 11.06 5.35 -12.22
CA ALA A 273 11.08 5.25 -10.78
C ALA A 273 11.50 3.84 -10.36
N PHE A 274 12.09 3.72 -9.17
CA PHE A 274 12.41 2.40 -8.63
C PHE A 274 11.13 1.60 -8.37
N VAL A 275 10.97 0.51 -9.10
CA VAL A 275 9.96 -0.51 -8.83
C VAL A 275 10.73 -1.80 -8.74
N ARG A 276 10.61 -2.52 -7.62
CA ARG A 276 11.41 -3.73 -7.44
C ARG A 276 11.06 -4.76 -8.54
N PRO A 277 12.03 -5.16 -9.37
CA PRO A 277 11.78 -6.08 -10.47
C PRO A 277 11.61 -7.51 -9.95
N PHE A 278 10.88 -8.34 -10.67
CA PHE A 278 10.90 -9.77 -10.40
C PHE A 278 12.27 -10.38 -10.77
N PRO A 279 12.70 -11.46 -10.11
CA PRO A 279 13.86 -12.22 -10.55
C PRO A 279 13.76 -12.57 -12.04
N GLY A 280 14.76 -12.19 -12.83
CA GLY A 280 14.79 -12.38 -14.29
C GLY A 280 14.39 -11.16 -15.13
N GLU A 281 13.64 -10.19 -14.60
CA GLU A 281 13.30 -8.95 -15.34
C GLU A 281 14.51 -8.00 -15.45
N ALA A 282 15.38 -7.97 -14.43
CA ALA A 282 16.54 -7.08 -14.38
C ALA A 282 17.61 -7.38 -15.45
N LEU A 283 17.59 -8.57 -16.04
CA LEU A 283 18.50 -8.96 -17.13
C LEU A 283 18.03 -8.43 -18.50
N ALA A 284 16.76 -8.07 -18.65
CA ALA A 284 16.20 -7.60 -19.92
C ALA A 284 16.38 -6.09 -20.14
N SER A 285 16.60 -5.31 -19.08
CA SER A 285 16.73 -3.84 -19.13
C SER A 285 18.19 -3.34 -19.25
N GLY A 286 19.17 -4.24 -19.33
CA GLY A 286 20.60 -3.92 -19.44
C GLY A 286 21.17 -3.82 -20.86
N ASN A 287 20.35 -4.04 -21.90
CA ASN A 287 20.74 -3.90 -23.31
C ASN A 287 19.82 -2.87 -23.99
N GLY A 288 20.17 -1.59 -23.88
CA GLY A 288 19.47 -0.49 -24.55
C GLY A 288 20.26 0.80 -24.47
#